data_AF-A0A1V4K6F9-F1
#
_entry.id   AF-A0A1V4K6F9-F1
#
_cell.length_a   1.000
_cell.length_b   1.000
_cell.length_c   1.000
_cell.angle_alpha   90.00
_cell.angle_beta   90.00
_cell.angle_gamma   90.00
#
_symmetry.space_group_name_H-M   'P 1'
#
loop_
_entity.id
_entity.type
_entity.pdbx_description
1 polymer ?
#
loop_
_entity_poly.entity_id
_entity_poly.type
_entity_poly.pdbx_seq_one_letter_code
_entity_poly.pdbx_strand_id
1 'polypeptide(L)'
;MVLDQPKYEDNLYMYLYFVIFIIFGSFFTLNLFIGVIIDNFNQQKKKFGGQDIFMTEEQKKYYNAMKKLGSKKPQKPIPRPANKFQGMVFDFVTKQAFDISIMILICLNMVTMMVETDDQSEDMENILYWINLVFIVLFTGECVLKLISLRHYYFTIGWNIFDFVVVILSIVGKNNKFL
;
A
#
# COMPACT_ATOMS: atom_id res chain seq x y z
N MET A 1 -63.27 1.66 20.91
CA MET A 1 -62.03 2.41 21.21
C MET A 1 -61.66 3.15 19.94
N VAL A 2 -61.71 4.47 19.95
CA VAL A 2 -61.23 5.29 18.84
C VAL A 2 -59.71 5.35 18.98
N LEU A 3 -58.97 4.98 17.93
CA LEU A 3 -57.51 5.12 17.90
C LEU A 3 -57.20 6.54 17.44
N ASP A 4 -56.44 7.28 18.26
CA ASP A 4 -56.01 8.64 17.92
C ASP A 4 -54.91 8.63 16.85
N GLN A 5 -54.93 9.63 15.97
CA GLN A 5 -53.92 9.79 14.92
C GLN A 5 -52.58 10.26 15.54
N PRO A 6 -51.43 9.65 15.21
CA PRO A 6 -50.13 10.06 15.76
C PRO A 6 -49.75 11.46 15.27
N LYS A 7 -49.33 12.31 16.21
CA LYS A 7 -48.80 13.64 15.92
C LYS A 7 -47.27 13.60 15.86
N TYR A 8 -46.70 14.48 15.05
CA TYR A 8 -45.25 14.59 14.91
C TYR A 8 -44.60 14.96 16.25
N GLU A 9 -43.60 14.17 16.68
CA GLU A 9 -42.85 14.34 17.95
C GLU A 9 -43.67 14.37 19.25
N ASP A 10 -44.89 13.82 19.24
CA ASP A 10 -45.79 13.82 20.41
C ASP A 10 -45.20 13.08 21.63
N ASN A 11 -44.35 12.07 21.40
CA ASN A 11 -43.68 11.33 22.46
C ASN A 11 -42.17 11.18 22.21
N LEU A 12 -41.46 12.31 22.31
CA LEU A 12 -40.00 12.39 22.09
C LEU A 12 -39.19 11.47 23.04
N TYR A 13 -39.67 11.22 24.25
CA TYR A 13 -38.95 10.39 25.23
C TYR A 13 -38.86 8.90 24.84
N MET A 14 -39.68 8.43 23.90
CA MET A 14 -39.60 7.05 23.40
C MET A 14 -38.31 6.76 22.62
N TYR A 15 -37.56 7.78 22.19
CA TYR A 15 -36.20 7.55 21.67
C TYR A 15 -35.27 6.91 22.71
N LEU A 16 -35.45 7.21 24.01
CA LEU A 16 -34.64 6.61 25.07
C LEU A 16 -34.83 5.08 25.16
N TYR A 17 -36.04 4.58 24.85
CA TYR A 17 -36.28 3.15 24.77
C TYR A 17 -35.39 2.50 23.70
N PHE A 18 -35.34 3.07 22.49
CA PHE A 18 -34.49 2.55 21.41
C PHE A 18 -33.01 2.68 21.73
N VAL A 19 -32.57 3.78 22.36
CA VAL A 19 -31.17 3.97 22.76
C VAL A 19 -30.74 2.90 23.77
N ILE A 20 -31.52 2.69 24.83
CA ILE A 20 -31.25 1.66 25.85
C ILE A 20 -31.30 0.26 25.21
N PHE A 21 -32.30 -0.01 24.37
CA PHE A 21 -32.44 -1.29 23.68
C PHE A 21 -31.28 -1.56 22.72
N ILE A 22 -30.79 -0.57 21.98
CA ILE A 22 -29.64 -0.73 21.08
C ILE A 22 -28.37 -0.94 21.89
N ILE A 23 -28.13 -0.14 22.94
CA ILE A 23 -26.93 -0.28 23.77
C ILE A 23 -26.88 -1.66 24.39
N PHE A 24 -27.92 -2.10 25.10
CA PHE A 24 -27.88 -3.39 25.78
C PHE A 24 -28.16 -4.54 24.81
N GLY A 25 -29.20 -4.44 24.01
CA GLY A 25 -29.61 -5.48 23.06
C GLY A 25 -28.53 -5.76 22.03
N SER A 26 -28.01 -4.76 21.32
CA SER A 26 -26.98 -4.99 20.30
C SER A 26 -25.64 -5.40 20.92
N PHE A 27 -25.24 -4.81 22.05
CA PHE A 27 -23.99 -5.20 22.70
C PHE A 27 -24.04 -6.66 23.19
N PHE A 28 -25.10 -7.07 23.88
CA PHE A 28 -25.21 -8.44 24.38
C PHE A 28 -25.40 -9.45 23.25
N THR A 29 -26.28 -9.16 22.28
CA THR A 29 -26.55 -10.10 21.18
C THR A 29 -25.33 -10.28 20.27
N LEU A 30 -24.64 -9.20 19.88
CA LEU A 30 -23.45 -9.30 19.03
C LEU A 30 -22.30 -9.98 19.76
N ASN A 31 -22.01 -9.62 21.00
CA ASN A 31 -20.90 -10.23 21.75
C ASN A 31 -21.14 -11.71 22.01
N LEU A 32 -22.37 -12.11 22.36
CA LEU A 32 -22.73 -13.52 22.53
C LEU A 32 -22.58 -14.27 21.20
N PHE A 33 -23.09 -13.71 20.11
CA PHE A 33 -23.04 -14.34 18.80
C PHE A 33 -21.61 -14.53 18.29
N ILE A 34 -20.79 -13.46 18.35
CA ILE A 34 -19.36 -13.51 17.99
C ILE A 34 -18.62 -14.52 18.88
N GLY A 35 -18.91 -14.52 20.19
CA GLY A 35 -18.31 -15.47 21.13
C GLY A 35 -18.60 -16.93 20.77
N VAL A 36 -19.86 -17.27 20.50
CA VAL A 36 -20.27 -18.63 20.10
C VAL A 36 -19.64 -19.03 18.78
N ILE A 37 -19.61 -18.13 17.79
CA ILE A 37 -18.98 -18.39 16.49
C ILE A 37 -17.48 -18.63 16.63
N ILE A 38 -16.76 -17.76 17.34
CA ILE A 38 -15.31 -17.90 17.55
C ILE A 38 -15.00 -19.18 18.31
N ASP A 39 -15.76 -19.50 19.36
CA ASP A 39 -15.56 -20.75 20.09
C ASP A 39 -15.81 -21.96 19.19
N ASN A 40 -16.87 -21.94 18.37
CA ASN A 40 -17.13 -22.99 17.40
C ASN A 40 -15.98 -23.17 16.39
N PHE A 41 -15.47 -22.08 15.81
CA PHE A 41 -14.32 -22.12 14.91
C PHE A 41 -13.06 -22.64 15.61
N ASN A 42 -12.81 -22.25 16.85
CA ASN A 42 -11.67 -22.75 17.63
C ASN A 42 -11.80 -24.24 17.94
N GLN A 43 -13.00 -24.72 18.27
CA GLN A 43 -13.27 -26.14 18.45
C GLN A 43 -13.05 -26.92 17.16
N GLN A 44 -13.54 -26.42 16.01
CA GLN A 44 -13.26 -27.03 14.71
C GLN A 44 -11.75 -27.04 14.42
N LYS A 45 -11.03 -25.94 14.68
CA LYS A 45 -9.58 -25.87 14.47
C LYS A 45 -8.83 -26.93 15.27
N LYS A 46 -9.20 -27.12 16.54
CA LYS A 46 -8.63 -28.17 17.41
C LYS A 46 -8.95 -29.58 16.88
N LYS A 47 -10.18 -29.84 16.41
CA LYS A 47 -10.58 -31.13 15.83
C LYS A 47 -9.76 -31.49 14.58
N PHE A 48 -9.44 -30.50 13.75
CA PHE A 48 -8.57 -30.67 12.57
C PHE A 48 -7.06 -30.58 12.91
N GLY A 49 -6.67 -30.87 14.15
CA GLY A 49 -5.26 -30.97 14.56
C GLY A 49 -4.51 -29.64 14.60
N GLY A 50 -5.21 -28.52 14.81
CA GLY A 50 -4.63 -27.19 14.86
C GLY A 50 -4.29 -26.59 13.49
N GLN A 51 -4.60 -27.30 12.40
CA GLN A 51 -4.39 -26.80 11.05
C GLN A 51 -5.43 -25.73 10.68
N ASP A 52 -5.05 -24.81 9.79
CA ASP A 52 -5.99 -23.83 9.27
C ASP A 52 -7.10 -24.53 8.45
N ILE A 53 -8.35 -24.20 8.80
CA ILE A 53 -9.57 -24.87 8.33
C ILE A 53 -10.00 -24.33 6.95
N PHE A 54 -9.61 -23.10 6.61
CA PHE A 54 -10.05 -22.40 5.41
C PHE A 54 -9.11 -22.55 4.21
N MET A 55 -8.04 -23.33 4.34
CA MET A 55 -6.99 -23.44 3.33
C MET A 55 -6.86 -24.86 2.81
N THR A 56 -6.83 -25.01 1.49
CA THR A 56 -6.52 -26.29 0.85
C THR A 56 -5.05 -26.68 1.10
N GLU A 57 -4.71 -27.95 0.86
CA GLU A 57 -3.33 -28.44 1.05
C GLU A 57 -2.32 -27.70 0.17
N GLU A 58 -2.71 -27.33 -1.06
CA GLU A 58 -1.86 -26.54 -1.95
C GLU A 58 -1.66 -25.11 -1.44
N GLN A 59 -2.74 -24.45 -1.03
CA GLN A 59 -2.68 -23.10 -0.46
C GLN A 59 -1.82 -23.06 0.81
N LYS A 60 -1.86 -24.10 1.65
CA LYS A 60 -0.96 -24.26 2.81
C LYS A 60 0.52 -24.31 2.40
N LYS A 61 0.85 -25.00 1.30
CA LYS A 61 2.23 -25.04 0.76
C LYS A 61 2.68 -23.64 0.32
N TYR A 62 1.84 -22.90 -0.40
CA TYR A 62 2.13 -21.51 -0.80
C TYR A 62 2.30 -20.58 0.42
N TYR A 63 1.40 -20.66 1.39
CA TYR A 63 1.48 -19.89 2.63
C TYR A 63 2.80 -20.16 3.39
N ASN A 64 3.17 -21.44 3.56
CA ASN A 64 4.42 -21.80 4.23
C ASN A 64 5.66 -21.34 3.46
N ALA A 65 5.63 -21.35 2.12
CA ALA A 65 6.70 -20.79 1.30
C ALA A 65 6.81 -19.27 1.49
N MET A 66 5.69 -18.53 1.46
CA MET A 66 5.67 -17.09 1.71
C MET A 66 6.14 -16.73 3.12
N LYS A 67 5.73 -17.51 4.14
CA LYS A 67 6.20 -17.34 5.51
C LYS A 67 7.71 -17.48 5.63
N LYS A 68 8.30 -18.45 4.92
CA LYS A 68 9.76 -18.61 4.85
C LYS A 68 10.47 -17.47 4.11
N LEU A 69 9.84 -16.87 3.10
CA LEU A 69 10.37 -15.68 2.41
C LEU A 69 10.45 -14.45 3.34
N GLY A 70 9.53 -14.33 4.30
CA GLY A 70 9.55 -13.27 5.31
C GLY A 70 10.66 -13.44 6.36
N SER A 71 11.07 -14.67 6.67
CA SER A 71 12.17 -14.98 7.61
C SER A 71 13.56 -14.90 6.97
N LYS A 72 13.78 -13.98 6.04
CA LYS A 72 15.00 -13.90 5.21
C LYS A 72 16.26 -13.67 6.06
N LYS A 73 17.27 -14.52 5.82
CA LYS A 73 18.65 -14.23 6.24
C LYS A 73 19.12 -12.91 5.59
N PRO A 74 19.93 -12.08 6.28
CA PRO A 74 20.44 -10.84 5.69
C PRO A 74 21.15 -11.14 4.37
N GLN A 75 20.81 -10.38 3.33
CA GLN A 75 21.46 -10.50 2.04
C GLN A 75 22.91 -10.06 2.17
N LYS A 76 23.83 -10.79 1.51
CA LYS A 76 25.24 -10.38 1.47
C LYS A 76 25.33 -9.00 0.81
N PRO A 77 26.18 -8.09 1.31
CA PRO A 77 26.34 -6.78 0.70
C PRO A 77 26.83 -6.92 -0.75
N ILE A 78 26.36 -6.02 -1.61
CA ILE A 78 26.69 -6.04 -3.04
C ILE A 78 28.17 -5.67 -3.20
N PRO A 79 28.95 -6.43 -3.99
CA PRO A 79 30.37 -6.14 -4.17
C PRO A 79 30.55 -4.84 -4.95
N ARG A 80 31.45 -3.99 -4.44
CA ARG A 80 31.84 -2.73 -5.09
C ARG A 80 32.47 -3.01 -6.47
N PRO A 81 32.12 -2.25 -7.52
CA PRO A 81 32.73 -2.40 -8.83
C PRO A 81 34.22 -2.04 -8.83
N ALA A 82 35.00 -2.72 -9.69
CA ALA A 82 36.45 -2.53 -9.79
C ALA A 82 36.85 -1.19 -10.45
N ASN A 83 36.01 -0.67 -11.36
CA ASN A 83 36.26 0.58 -12.06
C ASN A 83 36.15 1.78 -11.11
N LYS A 84 37.15 2.66 -11.08
CA LYS A 84 37.20 3.81 -10.14
C LYS A 84 35.99 4.73 -10.27
N PHE A 85 35.61 5.10 -11.50
CA PHE A 85 34.45 5.97 -11.74
C PHE A 85 33.15 5.31 -11.28
N GLN A 86 32.92 4.06 -11.67
CA GLN A 86 31.75 3.29 -11.26
C GLN A 86 31.71 3.07 -9.74
N GLY A 87 32.87 2.90 -9.12
CA GLY A 87 33.02 2.80 -7.66
C GLY A 87 32.58 4.08 -6.95
N MET A 88 32.95 5.25 -7.47
CA MET A 88 32.47 6.53 -6.90
C MET A 88 30.95 6.67 -7.02
N VAL A 89 30.38 6.32 -8.18
CA VAL A 89 28.91 6.33 -8.38
C VAL A 89 28.23 5.34 -7.43
N PHE A 90 28.80 4.14 -7.26
CA PHE A 90 28.32 3.15 -6.29
C PHE A 90 28.37 3.67 -4.85
N ASP A 91 29.47 4.29 -4.45
CA ASP A 91 29.64 4.84 -3.10
C ASP A 91 28.72 6.05 -2.85
N PHE A 92 28.27 6.75 -3.91
CA PHE A 92 27.29 7.82 -3.81
C PHE A 92 25.86 7.27 -3.68
N VAL A 93 25.47 6.37 -4.59
CA VAL A 93 24.12 5.79 -4.67
C VAL A 93 23.79 4.91 -3.46
N THR A 94 24.79 4.26 -2.86
CA THR A 94 24.58 3.40 -1.67
C THR A 94 24.56 4.17 -0.35
N LYS A 95 24.73 5.50 -0.35
CA LYS A 95 24.59 6.31 0.87
C LYS A 95 23.12 6.42 1.26
N GLN A 96 22.85 6.24 2.55
CA GLN A 96 21.50 6.42 3.10
C GLN A 96 20.89 7.80 2.81
N ALA A 97 21.71 8.85 2.71
CA ALA A 97 21.24 10.17 2.33
C ALA A 97 20.64 10.21 0.91
N PHE A 98 21.18 9.43 -0.03
CA PHE A 98 20.63 9.30 -1.38
C PHE A 98 19.24 8.65 -1.31
N ASP A 99 19.12 7.51 -0.64
CA ASP A 99 17.82 6.82 -0.48
C ASP A 99 16.76 7.71 0.19
N ILE A 100 17.14 8.46 1.24
CA ILE A 100 16.23 9.41 1.91
C ILE A 100 15.78 10.52 0.94
N SER A 101 16.70 11.06 0.12
CA SER A 101 16.35 12.10 -0.85
C SER A 101 15.33 11.61 -1.90
N ILE A 102 15.49 10.37 -2.37
CA ILE A 102 14.54 9.75 -3.31
C ILE A 102 13.19 9.50 -2.62
N MET A 103 13.19 9.05 -1.36
CA MET A 103 11.96 8.90 -0.59
C MET A 103 11.18 10.21 -0.47
N ILE A 104 11.87 11.32 -0.21
CA ILE A 104 11.25 12.65 -0.15
C ILE A 104 10.67 13.05 -1.51
N LEU A 105 11.38 12.81 -2.61
CA LEU A 105 10.90 13.08 -3.96
C LEU A 105 9.64 12.27 -4.32
N ILE A 106 9.56 11.01 -3.89
CA ILE A 106 8.35 10.18 -4.07
C ILE A 106 7.16 10.78 -3.30
N CYS A 107 7.37 11.22 -2.06
CA CYS A 107 6.32 11.88 -1.28
C CYS A 107 5.86 13.19 -1.94
N LEU A 108 6.79 14.00 -2.44
CA LEU A 108 6.45 15.24 -3.14
C LEU A 108 5.66 14.96 -4.43
N ASN A 109 6.07 13.98 -5.23
CA ASN A 109 5.34 13.56 -6.43
C ASN A 109 3.93 13.04 -6.10
N MET A 110 3.75 12.33 -4.99
CA MET A 110 2.42 11.89 -4.55
C MET A 110 1.53 13.10 -4.23
N VAL A 111 2.07 14.11 -3.55
CA VAL A 111 1.33 15.34 -3.25
C VAL A 111 0.96 16.06 -4.54
N THR A 112 1.83 16.16 -5.54
CA THR A 112 1.51 16.85 -6.80
C THR A 112 0.37 16.17 -7.56
N MET A 113 0.33 14.84 -7.57
CA MET A 113 -0.80 14.09 -8.14
C MET A 113 -2.11 14.30 -7.37
N MET A 114 -2.06 14.59 -6.07
CA MET A 114 -3.25 14.88 -5.26
C MET A 114 -3.83 16.28 -5.49
N VAL A 115 -3.05 17.20 -6.07
CA VAL A 115 -3.48 18.58 -6.33
C VAL A 115 -4.28 18.69 -7.64
N GLU A 116 -4.20 17.70 -8.52
CA GLU A 116 -4.98 17.65 -9.76
C GLU A 116 -6.50 17.65 -9.48
N THR A 117 -7.25 18.50 -10.20
CA THR A 117 -8.71 18.64 -10.08
C THR A 117 -9.36 18.75 -11.46
N ASP A 118 -10.64 18.37 -11.58
CA ASP A 118 -11.33 18.21 -12.87
C ASP A 118 -11.51 19.52 -13.66
N ASP A 119 -11.63 20.67 -12.99
CA ASP A 119 -11.85 22.00 -13.61
C ASP A 119 -10.69 22.98 -13.32
N GLN A 120 -9.45 22.54 -13.52
CA GLN A 120 -8.27 23.38 -13.28
C GLN A 120 -8.02 24.40 -14.40
N SER A 121 -7.45 25.56 -14.05
CA SER A 121 -7.05 26.56 -15.04
C SER A 121 -5.92 26.04 -15.95
N GLU A 122 -5.85 26.54 -17.19
CA GLU A 122 -4.79 26.18 -18.14
C GLU A 122 -3.38 26.47 -17.57
N ASP A 123 -3.23 27.53 -16.78
CA ASP A 123 -1.98 27.85 -16.08
C ASP A 123 -1.58 26.76 -15.08
N MET A 124 -2.54 26.24 -14.32
CA MET A 124 -2.30 25.17 -13.35
C MET A 124 -1.93 23.87 -14.05
N GLU A 125 -2.63 23.51 -15.14
CA GLU A 125 -2.31 22.33 -15.93
C GLU A 125 -0.88 22.42 -16.51
N ASN A 126 -0.49 23.58 -17.04
CA ASN A 126 0.85 23.81 -17.57
C ASN A 126 1.93 23.68 -16.48
N ILE A 127 1.70 24.25 -15.29
CA ILE A 127 2.63 24.14 -14.16
C ILE A 127 2.78 22.68 -13.72
N LEU A 128 1.67 21.97 -13.52
CA LEU A 128 1.68 20.56 -13.13
C LEU A 128 2.34 19.68 -14.20
N TYR A 129 2.15 19.98 -15.48
CA TYR A 129 2.84 19.29 -16.57
C TYR A 129 4.37 19.42 -16.48
N TRP A 130 4.89 20.63 -16.26
CA TRP A 130 6.33 20.85 -16.11
C TRP A 130 6.89 20.20 -14.85
N ILE A 131 6.15 20.25 -13.75
CA ILE A 131 6.52 19.58 -12.49
C ILE A 131 6.59 18.06 -12.69
N ASN A 132 5.57 17.45 -13.29
CA ASN A 132 5.55 16.02 -13.60
C ASN A 132 6.71 15.62 -14.53
N LEU A 133 7.05 16.46 -15.52
CA LEU A 133 8.22 16.23 -16.36
C LEU A 133 9.53 16.24 -15.56
N VAL A 134 9.70 17.16 -14.62
CA VAL A 134 10.87 17.19 -13.74
C VAL A 134 10.97 15.91 -12.91
N PHE A 135 9.86 15.42 -12.34
CA PHE A 135 9.86 14.15 -11.61
C PHE A 135 10.26 12.96 -12.48
N ILE A 136 9.74 12.86 -13.71
CA ILE A 136 10.11 11.80 -14.65
C ILE A 136 11.62 11.83 -14.92
N VAL A 137 12.20 13.01 -15.17
CA VAL A 137 13.65 13.15 -15.42
C VAL A 137 14.47 12.75 -14.19
N LEU A 138 14.04 13.15 -12.99
CA LEU A 138 14.73 12.81 -11.74
C LEU A 138 14.70 11.29 -11.47
N PHE A 139 13.54 10.64 -11.59
CA PHE A 139 13.42 9.19 -11.39
C PHE A 139 14.13 8.39 -12.49
N THR A 140 14.09 8.87 -13.74
CA THR A 140 14.87 8.25 -14.83
C THR A 140 16.37 8.36 -14.55
N GLY A 141 16.84 9.52 -14.08
CA GLY A 141 18.24 9.74 -13.70
C GLY A 141 18.67 8.85 -12.55
N GLU A 142 17.83 8.73 -11.51
CA GLU A 142 18.05 7.80 -10.39
C GLU A 142 18.21 6.35 -10.87
N CYS A 143 17.28 5.91 -11.73
CA CYS A 143 17.24 4.55 -12.23
C CYS A 143 18.51 4.23 -13.04
N VAL A 144 18.93 5.16 -13.91
CA VAL A 144 20.17 5.03 -14.69
C VAL A 144 21.40 4.99 -13.78
N LEU A 145 21.48 5.85 -12.76
CA LEU A 145 22.59 5.86 -11.79
C LEU A 145 22.66 4.55 -11.01
N LYS A 146 21.53 4.01 -10.56
CA LYS A 146 21.45 2.70 -9.89
C LYS A 146 21.81 1.55 -10.83
N LEU A 147 21.42 1.61 -12.10
CA LEU A 147 21.76 0.59 -13.09
C LEU A 147 23.26 0.57 -13.40
N ILE A 148 23.89 1.73 -13.54
CA ILE A 148 25.36 1.85 -13.76
C ILE A 148 26.13 1.34 -12.52
N SER A 149 25.69 1.69 -11.31
CA SER A 149 26.38 1.28 -10.08
C SER A 149 26.21 -0.21 -9.77
N LEU A 150 24.98 -0.74 -9.82
CA LEU A 150 24.64 -2.09 -9.36
C LEU A 150 24.69 -3.16 -10.46
N ARG A 151 24.60 -2.79 -11.75
CA ARG A 151 24.60 -3.72 -12.90
C ARG A 151 23.55 -4.83 -12.73
N HIS A 152 23.93 -6.10 -12.85
CA HIS A 152 23.02 -7.23 -12.67
C HIS A 152 22.42 -7.33 -11.26
N TYR A 153 23.09 -6.78 -10.23
CA TYR A 153 22.53 -6.76 -8.88
C TYR A 153 21.31 -5.85 -8.76
N TYR A 154 21.15 -4.85 -9.65
CA TYR A 154 19.96 -4.00 -9.71
C TYR A 154 18.68 -4.83 -9.78
N PHE A 155 18.64 -5.83 -10.68
CA PHE A 155 17.49 -6.70 -10.91
C PHE A 155 17.30 -7.80 -9.84
N THR A 156 18.20 -7.90 -8.86
CA THR A 156 18.01 -8.83 -7.72
C THR A 156 17.17 -8.20 -6.59
N ILE A 157 17.06 -6.87 -6.59
CA ILE A 157 16.32 -6.10 -5.59
C ILE A 157 14.93 -5.81 -6.14
N GLY A 158 13.89 -6.39 -5.52
CA GLY A 158 12.50 -6.23 -5.97
C GLY A 158 12.03 -4.77 -6.03
N TRP A 159 12.47 -3.93 -5.10
CA TRP A 159 12.17 -2.49 -5.09
C TRP A 159 12.74 -1.75 -6.30
N ASN A 160 13.95 -2.08 -6.74
CA ASN A 160 14.55 -1.49 -7.94
C ASN A 160 13.80 -1.95 -9.20
N ILE A 161 13.33 -3.20 -9.25
CA ILE A 161 12.50 -3.68 -10.38
C ILE A 161 11.18 -2.92 -10.43
N PHE A 162 10.52 -2.71 -9.28
CA PHE A 162 9.30 -1.94 -9.19
C PHE A 162 9.50 -0.51 -9.71
N ASP A 163 10.55 0.16 -9.23
CA ASP A 163 10.92 1.51 -9.67
C ASP A 163 11.21 1.59 -11.17
N PHE A 164 11.98 0.65 -11.73
CA PHE A 164 12.24 0.55 -13.17
C PHE A 164 10.95 0.47 -13.98
N VAL A 165 9.99 -0.36 -13.55
CA VAL A 165 8.69 -0.49 -14.23
C VAL A 165 7.91 0.82 -14.18
N VAL A 166 7.89 1.49 -13.03
CA VAL A 166 7.19 2.79 -12.86
C VAL A 166 7.80 3.86 -13.78
N VAL A 167 9.12 3.94 -13.90
CA VAL A 167 9.79 4.86 -14.82
C VAL A 167 9.40 4.59 -16.27
N ILE A 168 9.42 3.33 -16.71
CA ILE A 168 9.02 2.97 -18.08
C ILE A 168 7.56 3.33 -18.37
N LEU A 169 6.64 3.00 -17.45
CA LEU A 169 5.23 3.36 -17.57
C LEU A 169 5.03 4.88 -17.65
N SER A 170 5.82 5.66 -16.89
CA SER A 170 5.73 7.13 -16.90
C SER A 170 6.19 7.72 -18.23
N ILE A 171 7.25 7.19 -18.84
CA ILE A 171 7.74 7.62 -20.16
C ILE A 171 6.73 7.27 -21.26
N VAL A 172 6.18 6.04 -21.23
CA VAL A 172 5.17 5.59 -22.20
C VAL A 172 3.88 6.41 -22.06
N GLY A 173 3.40 6.59 -20.83
CA GLY A 173 2.20 7.38 -20.55
C GLY A 173 2.33 8.82 -21.02
N LYS A 174 3.51 9.44 -20.84
CA LYS A 174 3.80 10.76 -21.39
C LYS A 174 3.72 10.76 -22.91
N ASN A 175 4.39 9.83 -23.59
CA ASN A 175 4.39 9.78 -25.07
C ASN A 175 2.99 9.61 -25.65
N ASN A 176 2.08 8.89 -24.97
CA ASN A 176 0.69 8.75 -25.39
C ASN A 176 -0.17 10.00 -25.18
N LYS A 177 0.23 10.96 -24.33
CA LYS A 177 -0.47 12.26 -24.19
C LYS A 177 -0.04 13.26 -25.28
N PHE A 178 1.00 12.94 -26.06
CA PHE A 178 1.55 13.77 -27.17
C PHE A 178 1.19 13.26 -28.57
N LEU A 179 0.39 12.19 -28.68
CA LEU A 179 -0.21 11.68 -29.91
C LEU A 179 -1.72 11.87 -29.86
#